data_AF-A0A4P7R9F7-F1
#
_entry.id   AF-A0A4P7R9F7-F1
#
_cell.length_a   1.000
_cell.length_b   1.000
_cell.length_c   1.000
_cell.angle_alpha   90.00
_cell.angle_beta   90.00
_cell.angle_gamma   90.00
#
_symmetry.space_group_name_H-M   'P 1'
#
loop_
_entity.id
_entity.type
_entity.pdbx_description
1 polymer ?
#
loop_
_entity_poly.entity_id
_entity_poly.type
_entity_poly.pdbx_seq_one_letter_code
_entity_poly.pdbx_strand_id
1 'polypeptide(L)'
;MLNIPFPRLAVSGCVLLLAACVNRNGQEVTQGADATPTAGVACEWNQSIKNDSPSVRATSKAHWSCTGTERRLSANGLPDHAAGTFPNPDNPNTISAQDIAATFTLAPVKTQAATRLGGPRGVIGFVLNGVKIDAGTNGGCNDAGSECDQGRPSGQWRMEALGITNFRFGTDSNNAHVQPNGEYHYHGMPEGFIALQNKGQAMTLIGWAADGFPIYARWGYSSATDAASPTRAMQGSYGIKSQPDASRPPVSTFPMGTFMQDYEYVEGLGDLDECNGRTGVTPEFPQGIYHYFATDSYPYLQRCVKGALTVSERPRGGPPPQGRNQQGLTDPMAPTPRTSRSVAPLV
;
A
#
# COMPACT_ATOMS: atom_id res chain seq x y z
N MET A 1 6.92 34.77 -49.98
CA MET A 1 7.00 33.45 -49.33
C MET A 1 8.43 32.97 -49.49
N LEU A 2 9.27 33.18 -48.47
CA LEU A 2 10.69 32.81 -48.48
C LEU A 2 10.81 31.36 -47.97
N ASN A 3 11.45 30.52 -48.78
CA ASN A 3 11.67 29.11 -48.50
C ASN A 3 12.99 28.97 -47.71
N ILE A 4 12.91 28.62 -46.42
CA ILE A 4 14.09 28.40 -45.56
C ILE A 4 14.22 26.87 -45.36
N PRO A 5 15.34 26.24 -45.74
CA PRO A 5 15.54 24.81 -45.51
C PRO A 5 15.93 24.54 -44.06
N PHE A 6 15.27 23.56 -43.43
CA PHE A 6 15.64 23.03 -42.12
C PHE A 6 16.99 22.28 -42.19
N PRO A 7 17.91 22.47 -41.22
CA PRO A 7 19.10 21.64 -41.14
C PRO A 7 18.76 20.26 -40.54
N ARG A 8 19.26 19.21 -41.18
CA ARG A 8 19.21 17.83 -40.69
C ARG A 8 20.08 17.72 -39.43
N LEU A 9 19.48 17.34 -38.30
CA LEU A 9 20.24 16.91 -37.13
C LEU A 9 20.94 15.58 -37.45
N ALA A 10 22.27 15.59 -37.39
CA ALA A 10 23.08 14.38 -37.42
C ALA A 10 22.91 13.62 -36.10
N VAL A 11 22.41 12.38 -36.18
CA VAL A 11 22.42 11.44 -35.06
C VAL A 11 23.86 10.96 -34.90
N SER A 12 24.59 11.53 -33.94
CA SER A 12 25.88 11.00 -33.51
C SER A 12 25.62 9.74 -32.68
N GLY A 13 25.87 8.58 -33.29
CA GLY A 13 25.81 7.29 -32.62
C GLY A 13 26.86 7.21 -31.52
N CYS A 14 26.44 7.41 -30.27
CA CYS A 14 27.26 7.09 -29.11
C CYS A 14 27.20 5.56 -28.91
N VAL A 15 28.19 4.86 -29.46
CA VAL A 15 28.44 3.45 -29.12
C VAL A 15 28.89 3.43 -27.66
N LEU A 16 27.98 3.11 -26.74
CA LEU A 16 28.36 2.73 -25.38
C LEU A 16 29.13 1.40 -25.48
N LEU A 17 30.45 1.47 -25.35
CA LEU A 17 31.26 0.30 -25.01
C LEU A 17 30.82 -0.19 -23.62
N LEU A 18 30.20 -1.38 -23.58
CA LEU A 18 30.10 -2.16 -22.35
C LEU A 18 31.52 -2.58 -21.95
N ALA A 19 32.12 -1.85 -21.03
CA ALA A 19 33.29 -2.32 -20.31
C ALA A 19 32.84 -3.35 -19.28
N ALA A 20 32.99 -4.63 -19.58
CA ALA A 20 32.91 -5.69 -18.58
C ALA A 20 34.10 -5.55 -17.61
N CYS A 21 33.82 -5.17 -16.36
CA CYS A 21 34.80 -5.21 -15.28
C CYS A 21 35.04 -6.67 -14.87
N VAL A 22 36.11 -7.28 -15.38
CA VAL A 22 36.60 -8.58 -14.92
C VAL A 22 37.45 -8.34 -13.66
N ASN A 23 37.06 -8.91 -12.52
CA ASN A 23 37.93 -8.91 -11.34
C ASN A 23 39.04 -9.96 -11.52
N ARG A 24 40.19 -9.81 -10.84
CA ARG A 24 41.44 -10.59 -11.04
C ARG A 24 41.32 -12.12 -10.91
N ASN A 25 40.16 -12.65 -10.55
CA ASN A 25 39.89 -14.07 -10.36
C ASN A 25 38.97 -14.70 -11.44
N GLY A 26 38.65 -13.99 -12.53
CA GLY A 26 37.94 -14.60 -13.67
C GLY A 26 36.53 -15.12 -13.39
N GLN A 27 35.87 -14.63 -12.34
CA GLN A 27 34.46 -14.91 -12.08
C GLN A 27 33.58 -13.82 -12.71
N GLU A 28 32.60 -14.24 -13.51
CA GLU A 28 31.49 -13.38 -13.91
C GLU A 28 30.75 -12.92 -12.66
N VAL A 29 30.76 -11.61 -12.42
CA VAL A 29 29.89 -11.00 -11.42
C VAL A 29 28.50 -11.00 -12.02
N THR A 30 27.63 -11.90 -11.57
CA THR A 30 26.19 -11.77 -11.78
C THR A 30 25.78 -10.41 -11.21
N GLN A 31 25.36 -9.49 -12.08
CA GLN A 31 24.79 -8.21 -11.66
C GLN A 31 23.65 -8.51 -10.67
N GLY A 32 23.83 -8.11 -9.41
CA GLY A 32 22.72 -7.98 -8.48
C GLY A 32 21.72 -6.99 -9.09
N ALA A 33 20.43 -7.26 -8.96
CA ALA A 33 19.35 -6.46 -9.54
C ALA A 33 19.63 -4.95 -9.36
N ASP A 34 19.93 -4.27 -10.48
CA ASP A 34 20.27 -2.84 -10.47
C ASP A 34 19.09 -2.06 -9.87
N ALA A 35 19.35 -1.34 -8.78
CA ALA A 35 18.38 -0.43 -8.20
C ALA A 35 18.01 0.62 -9.25
N THR A 36 16.72 0.75 -9.58
CA THR A 36 16.25 1.83 -10.46
C THR A 36 16.07 3.08 -9.61
N PRO A 37 16.89 4.13 -9.77
CA PRO A 37 16.79 5.31 -8.93
C PRO A 37 15.47 6.04 -9.18
N THR A 38 14.81 6.46 -8.12
CA THR A 38 13.56 7.23 -8.14
C THR A 38 13.78 8.71 -7.77
N ALA A 39 15.06 9.12 -7.70
CA ALA A 39 15.44 10.51 -7.50
C ALA A 39 14.93 11.41 -8.64
N GLY A 40 14.53 12.63 -8.31
CA GLY A 40 13.95 13.61 -9.23
C GLY A 40 12.45 13.45 -9.52
N VAL A 41 11.85 12.29 -9.23
CA VAL A 41 10.41 12.06 -9.47
C VAL A 41 9.60 12.45 -8.23
N ALA A 42 8.72 13.44 -8.38
CA ALA A 42 7.89 14.00 -7.30
C ALA A 42 8.68 14.43 -6.05
N CYS A 43 9.97 14.73 -6.21
CA CYS A 43 10.86 15.14 -5.13
C CYS A 43 10.60 16.54 -4.61
N GLU A 44 9.87 17.39 -5.34
CA GLU A 44 9.55 18.75 -4.93
C GLU A 44 8.02 18.92 -4.80
N TRP A 45 7.30 17.81 -4.56
CA TRP A 45 5.86 17.87 -4.39
C TRP A 45 5.52 18.65 -3.12
N ASN A 46 4.91 19.80 -3.28
CA ASN A 46 4.52 20.66 -2.18
C ASN A 46 3.08 21.13 -2.38
N GLN A 47 2.21 20.77 -1.44
CA GLN A 47 0.82 21.19 -1.43
C GLN A 47 0.43 21.78 -0.09
N SER A 48 -0.36 22.86 -0.17
CA SER A 48 -1.02 23.52 0.95
C SER A 48 -2.38 24.01 0.46
N ILE A 49 -3.38 23.13 0.51
CA ILE A 49 -4.70 23.34 -0.11
C ILE A 49 -5.77 23.36 0.98
N LYS A 50 -6.65 24.35 0.95
CA LYS A 50 -7.81 24.39 1.86
C LYS A 50 -8.81 23.32 1.45
N ASN A 51 -9.13 22.41 2.37
CA ASN A 51 -10.21 21.47 2.22
C ASN A 51 -11.45 21.99 2.95
N ASP A 52 -12.43 22.45 2.17
CA ASP A 52 -13.67 23.02 2.68
C ASP A 52 -14.77 22.00 2.96
N SER A 53 -14.51 20.69 2.78
CA SER A 53 -15.47 19.66 3.16
C SER A 53 -15.83 19.79 4.65
N PRO A 54 -17.11 19.61 5.04
CA PRO A 54 -17.57 19.86 6.41
C PRO A 54 -16.77 19.13 7.50
N SER A 55 -16.28 17.94 7.19
CA SER A 55 -15.52 17.09 8.10
C SER A 55 -14.04 17.44 8.22
N VAL A 56 -13.50 18.28 7.34
CA VAL A 56 -12.08 18.69 7.39
C VAL A 56 -11.97 20.17 7.79
N ARG A 57 -12.58 21.10 7.03
CA ARG A 57 -12.54 22.56 7.27
C ARG A 57 -11.16 23.10 7.69
N ALA A 58 -10.11 22.60 7.06
CA ALA A 58 -8.71 22.87 7.41
C ALA A 58 -7.82 22.81 6.16
N THR A 59 -6.58 23.26 6.29
CA THR A 59 -5.60 23.18 5.19
C THR A 59 -4.91 21.81 5.20
N SER A 60 -5.08 21.04 4.12
CA SER A 60 -4.26 19.87 3.83
C SER A 60 -2.85 20.31 3.45
N LYS A 61 -1.84 19.67 4.04
CA LYS A 61 -0.43 19.96 3.80
C LYS A 61 0.32 18.67 3.56
N ALA A 62 1.07 18.63 2.47
CA ALA A 62 1.99 17.55 2.16
C ALA A 62 3.19 18.09 1.39
N HIS A 63 4.37 17.76 1.90
CA HIS A 63 5.64 18.12 1.32
C HIS A 63 6.51 16.88 1.19
N TRP A 64 6.85 16.53 -0.04
CA TRP A 64 7.85 15.52 -0.36
C TRP A 64 9.15 16.21 -0.73
N SER A 65 10.25 15.70 -0.20
CA SER A 65 11.61 16.11 -0.56
C SER A 65 12.48 14.91 -0.87
N CYS A 66 13.52 15.11 -1.66
CA CYS A 66 14.57 14.12 -1.86
C CYS A 66 15.90 14.64 -1.33
N THR A 67 16.64 13.76 -0.66
CA THR A 67 18.04 13.95 -0.32
C THR A 67 18.91 13.13 -1.28
N GLY A 68 20.19 12.93 -0.99
CA GLY A 68 21.05 12.05 -1.81
C GLY A 68 20.59 10.58 -1.84
N THR A 69 19.98 10.07 -0.76
CA THR A 69 19.65 8.64 -0.62
C THR A 69 18.19 8.38 -0.25
N GLU A 70 17.48 9.38 0.25
CA GLU A 70 16.16 9.22 0.86
C GLU A 70 15.13 10.18 0.27
N ARG A 71 13.91 9.67 0.05
CA ARG A 71 12.69 10.45 -0.09
C ARG A 71 12.10 10.69 1.29
N ARG A 72 11.70 11.92 1.58
CA ARG A 72 11.10 12.32 2.87
C ARG A 72 9.72 12.90 2.63
N LEU A 73 8.79 12.60 3.54
CA LEU A 73 7.45 13.18 3.62
C LEU A 73 7.33 13.97 4.92
N SER A 74 6.81 15.19 4.85
CA SER A 74 6.18 15.88 5.98
C SER A 74 4.75 16.26 5.60
N ALA A 75 3.77 15.86 6.39
CA ALA A 75 2.36 16.10 6.10
C ALA A 75 1.50 16.17 7.35
N ASN A 76 0.24 16.57 7.18
CA ASN A 76 -0.74 16.59 8.27
C ASN A 76 -1.87 15.56 8.14
N GLY A 77 -1.78 14.64 7.16
CA GLY A 77 -2.72 13.52 6.99
C GLY A 77 -4.15 13.92 6.62
N LEU A 78 -4.39 15.19 6.29
CA LEU A 78 -5.69 15.66 5.82
C LEU A 78 -5.77 15.49 4.29
N PRO A 79 -6.89 14.99 3.73
CA PRO A 79 -7.05 14.91 2.28
C PRO A 79 -7.08 16.31 1.65
N ASP A 80 -6.52 16.45 0.46
CA ASP A 80 -6.56 17.65 -0.39
C ASP A 80 -7.81 17.73 -1.27
N HIS A 81 -8.62 16.68 -1.28
CA HIS A 81 -9.90 16.57 -1.98
C HIS A 81 -11.09 16.54 -1.01
N ALA A 82 -12.30 16.68 -1.53
CA ALA A 82 -13.51 16.55 -0.72
C ALA A 82 -13.55 15.18 -0.01
N ALA A 83 -13.67 15.20 1.32
CA ALA A 83 -13.91 14.02 2.14
C ALA A 83 -15.42 13.83 2.35
N GLY A 84 -15.82 12.59 2.67
CA GLY A 84 -17.17 12.30 3.12
C GLY A 84 -17.51 12.96 4.46
N THR A 85 -18.76 12.74 4.89
CA THR A 85 -19.21 13.18 6.21
C THR A 85 -18.72 12.19 7.26
N PHE A 86 -17.96 12.70 8.22
CA PHE A 86 -17.47 12.05 9.42
C PHE A 86 -17.72 12.96 10.64
N PRO A 87 -18.24 12.42 11.75
CA PRO A 87 -18.68 11.04 11.92
C PRO A 87 -19.93 10.71 11.07
N ASN A 88 -20.14 9.43 10.79
CA ASN A 88 -21.32 8.88 10.14
C ASN A 88 -21.83 7.61 10.89
N PRO A 89 -23.01 7.05 10.55
CA PRO A 89 -23.58 5.92 11.30
C PRO A 89 -22.67 4.69 11.42
N ASP A 90 -21.79 4.49 10.44
CA ASP A 90 -20.90 3.33 10.34
C ASP A 90 -19.44 3.67 10.71
N ASN A 91 -19.13 4.94 11.01
CA ASN A 91 -17.83 5.39 11.53
C ASN A 91 -18.02 6.60 12.47
N PRO A 92 -17.89 6.44 13.80
CA PRO A 92 -18.15 7.48 14.78
C PRO A 92 -17.00 8.48 14.97
N ASN A 93 -15.91 8.36 14.20
CA ASN A 93 -14.69 9.14 14.41
C ASN A 93 -14.71 10.45 13.61
N THR A 94 -13.98 11.46 14.09
CA THR A 94 -13.86 12.79 13.46
C THR A 94 -12.45 12.96 12.90
N ILE A 95 -12.32 13.47 11.67
CA ILE A 95 -11.02 13.75 11.06
C ILE A 95 -10.27 14.80 11.88
N SER A 96 -8.99 14.56 12.14
CA SER A 96 -8.09 15.53 12.75
C SER A 96 -6.73 15.52 12.07
N ALA A 97 -6.04 16.66 12.10
CA ALA A 97 -4.69 16.76 11.59
C ALA A 97 -3.75 15.87 12.42
N GLN A 98 -2.86 15.16 11.73
CA GLN A 98 -1.81 14.34 12.29
C GLN A 98 -0.45 15.05 12.14
N ASP A 99 0.60 14.54 12.79
CA ASP A 99 1.99 14.92 12.52
C ASP A 99 2.67 13.76 11.79
N ILE A 100 2.79 13.87 10.47
CA ILE A 100 3.31 12.79 9.62
C ILE A 100 4.72 13.14 9.18
N ALA A 101 5.66 12.28 9.52
CA ALA A 101 7.01 12.25 8.98
C ALA A 101 7.36 10.82 8.53
N ALA A 102 7.79 10.66 7.28
CA ALA A 102 8.20 9.36 6.75
C ALA A 102 9.44 9.50 5.86
N THR A 103 10.21 8.42 5.75
CA THR A 103 11.42 8.35 4.93
C THR A 103 11.46 7.02 4.20
N PHE A 104 11.78 7.05 2.90
CA PHE A 104 11.88 5.88 2.03
C PHE A 104 13.16 5.94 1.19
N THR A 105 13.71 4.79 0.83
CA THR A 105 14.84 4.74 -0.12
C THR A 105 14.52 5.39 -1.47
N LEU A 106 15.49 6.08 -2.06
CA LEU A 106 15.44 6.52 -3.47
C LEU A 106 15.93 5.46 -4.44
N ALA A 107 16.54 4.38 -3.96
CA ALA A 107 17.10 3.31 -4.78
C ALA A 107 16.42 1.98 -4.41
N PRO A 108 15.12 1.80 -4.74
CA PRO A 108 14.40 0.58 -4.42
C PRO A 108 15.02 -0.61 -5.16
N VAL A 109 15.20 -1.72 -4.44
CA VAL A 109 15.73 -2.98 -4.98
C VAL A 109 14.63 -4.03 -4.89
N LYS A 110 14.18 -4.55 -6.05
CA LYS A 110 13.16 -5.60 -6.09
C LYS A 110 13.76 -6.91 -5.56
N THR A 111 13.01 -7.58 -4.70
CA THR A 111 13.34 -8.89 -4.14
C THR A 111 12.35 -9.94 -4.63
N GLN A 112 12.70 -11.21 -4.43
CA GLN A 112 11.77 -12.31 -4.70
C GLN A 112 10.70 -12.44 -3.60
N ALA A 113 10.99 -11.97 -2.38
CA ALA A 113 10.10 -12.10 -1.24
C ALA A 113 8.98 -11.04 -1.27
N ALA A 114 7.76 -11.46 -0.93
CA ALA A 114 6.66 -10.57 -0.62
C ALA A 114 6.62 -10.33 0.90
N THR A 115 6.81 -9.09 1.33
CA THR A 115 6.77 -8.71 2.75
C THR A 115 5.46 -8.02 3.08
N ARG A 116 4.62 -8.65 3.91
CA ARG A 116 3.36 -8.03 4.36
C ARG A 116 3.61 -6.84 5.29
N LEU A 117 3.00 -5.71 4.97
CA LEU A 117 2.93 -4.51 5.83
C LEU A 117 1.44 -4.15 6.06
N GLY A 118 1.18 -3.02 6.70
CA GLY A 118 -0.16 -2.57 7.11
C GLY A 118 -0.41 -2.78 8.61
N GLY A 119 -1.25 -1.92 9.18
CA GLY A 119 -1.54 -1.88 10.61
C GLY A 119 -0.28 -1.98 11.49
N PRO A 120 -0.20 -2.96 12.43
CA PRO A 120 0.92 -3.08 13.37
C PRO A 120 2.26 -3.48 12.72
N ARG A 121 2.28 -3.85 11.44
CA ARG A 121 3.50 -4.25 10.72
C ARG A 121 4.25 -3.06 10.10
N GLY A 122 3.69 -1.85 10.22
CA GLY A 122 4.22 -0.63 9.63
C GLY A 122 3.40 -0.18 8.44
N VAL A 123 3.67 1.04 7.98
CA VAL A 123 2.97 1.65 6.85
C VAL A 123 3.32 0.95 5.54
N ILE A 124 2.34 0.79 4.65
CA ILE A 124 2.57 0.22 3.32
C ILE A 124 2.98 1.28 2.29
N GLY A 125 2.54 2.51 2.47
CA GLY A 125 2.84 3.66 1.63
C GLY A 125 1.97 4.86 1.96
N PHE A 126 2.27 5.99 1.31
CA PHE A 126 1.48 7.21 1.38
C PHE A 126 1.13 7.69 -0.03
N VAL A 127 -0.07 8.24 -0.17
CA VAL A 127 -0.47 9.02 -1.34
C VAL A 127 0.27 10.38 -1.29
N LEU A 128 0.48 11.03 -2.43
CA LEU A 128 1.25 12.27 -2.50
C LEU A 128 0.65 13.42 -1.68
N ASN A 129 -0.65 13.39 -1.39
CA ASN A 129 -1.30 14.31 -0.46
C ASN A 129 -1.01 14.03 1.03
N GLY A 130 -0.13 13.05 1.33
CA GLY A 130 0.30 12.73 2.68
C GLY A 130 -0.67 11.86 3.48
N VAL A 131 -1.78 11.42 2.89
CA VAL A 131 -2.71 10.47 3.52
C VAL A 131 -2.15 9.04 3.41
N LYS A 132 -2.23 8.31 4.52
CA LYS A 132 -1.72 6.94 4.63
C LYS A 132 -2.58 5.95 3.87
N ILE A 133 -1.95 4.92 3.33
CA ILE A 133 -2.64 3.72 2.83
C ILE A 133 -2.73 2.69 3.95
N ASP A 134 -3.92 2.17 4.21
CA ASP A 134 -4.15 1.01 5.09
C ASP A 134 -5.14 0.06 4.40
N ALA A 135 -4.66 -0.72 3.43
CA ALA A 135 -5.53 -1.51 2.56
C ALA A 135 -6.34 -2.59 3.28
N GLY A 136 -5.84 -3.09 4.42
CA GLY A 136 -6.51 -4.10 5.23
C GLY A 136 -7.23 -3.49 6.42
N THR A 137 -8.10 -4.27 7.08
CA THR A 137 -8.73 -3.88 8.34
C THR A 137 -8.23 -4.75 9.49
N ASN A 138 -8.41 -4.27 10.72
CA ASN A 138 -8.29 -5.13 11.90
C ASN A 138 -9.59 -5.87 12.21
N GLY A 139 -10.67 -5.67 11.44
CA GLY A 139 -11.96 -6.30 11.70
C GLY A 139 -11.93 -7.80 11.44
N GLY A 140 -12.72 -8.57 12.19
CA GLY A 140 -12.83 -9.99 11.94
C GLY A 140 -13.89 -10.74 12.75
N CYS A 141 -14.09 -11.99 12.36
CA CYS A 141 -15.06 -12.90 12.97
C CYS A 141 -14.40 -14.19 13.47
N ASN A 142 -15.00 -14.79 14.50
CA ASN A 142 -14.76 -16.18 14.87
C ASN A 142 -15.25 -17.15 13.77
N ASP A 143 -14.88 -18.43 13.88
CA ASP A 143 -15.22 -19.47 12.88
C ASP A 143 -16.73 -19.70 12.73
N ALA A 144 -17.51 -19.44 13.77
CA ALA A 144 -18.97 -19.54 13.73
C ALA A 144 -19.64 -18.33 13.05
N GLY A 145 -18.93 -17.21 12.88
CA GLY A 145 -19.50 -15.94 12.44
C GLY A 145 -20.46 -15.30 13.44
N SER A 146 -20.50 -15.79 14.68
CA SER A 146 -21.38 -15.30 15.75
C SER A 146 -20.77 -14.14 16.53
N GLU A 147 -19.44 -14.04 16.52
CA GLU A 147 -18.68 -12.97 17.15
C GLU A 147 -17.87 -12.26 16.08
N CYS A 148 -18.34 -11.08 15.68
CA CYS A 148 -17.73 -10.24 14.66
C CYS A 148 -17.48 -8.85 15.24
N ASP A 149 -16.26 -8.36 15.17
CA ASP A 149 -15.87 -7.04 15.67
C ASP A 149 -14.94 -6.35 14.66
N GLN A 150 -15.21 -5.08 14.36
CA GLN A 150 -14.47 -4.32 13.34
C GLN A 150 -13.14 -3.73 13.85
N GLY A 151 -12.86 -3.76 15.15
CA GLY A 151 -11.66 -3.17 15.75
C GLY A 151 -10.88 -4.08 16.70
N ARG A 152 -11.53 -5.07 17.32
CA ARG A 152 -10.96 -5.99 18.33
C ARG A 152 -11.50 -7.42 18.17
N PRO A 153 -11.26 -8.08 17.02
CA PRO A 153 -11.82 -9.39 16.76
C PRO A 153 -11.18 -10.50 17.61
N SER A 154 -11.97 -11.51 17.95
CA SER A 154 -11.52 -12.75 18.60
C SER A 154 -11.07 -13.83 17.60
N GLY A 155 -11.39 -13.69 16.30
CA GLY A 155 -11.15 -14.71 15.28
C GLY A 155 -10.23 -14.31 14.13
N GLN A 156 -10.00 -15.29 13.23
CA GLN A 156 -9.03 -15.18 12.14
C GLN A 156 -9.63 -14.64 10.84
N TRP A 157 -10.96 -14.67 10.67
CA TRP A 157 -11.64 -14.27 9.44
C TRP A 157 -11.65 -12.76 9.32
N ARG A 158 -10.77 -12.19 8.49
CA ARG A 158 -10.55 -10.74 8.43
C ARG A 158 -11.52 -10.09 7.46
N MET A 159 -12.13 -8.99 7.85
CA MET A 159 -13.12 -8.27 7.05
C MET A 159 -12.46 -7.33 6.04
N GLU A 160 -13.10 -7.17 4.89
CA GLU A 160 -12.78 -6.11 3.94
C GLU A 160 -13.51 -4.81 4.27
N ALA A 161 -12.84 -3.67 4.08
CA ALA A 161 -13.51 -2.37 4.20
C ALA A 161 -14.41 -2.06 3.00
N LEU A 162 -14.11 -2.67 1.85
CA LEU A 162 -14.71 -2.35 0.54
C LEU A 162 -15.35 -3.60 -0.08
N GLY A 163 -16.30 -3.37 -0.97
CA GLY A 163 -16.89 -4.44 -1.79
C GLY A 163 -17.83 -5.40 -1.06
N ILE A 164 -18.12 -5.17 0.22
CA ILE A 164 -18.96 -6.05 1.04
C ILE A 164 -20.12 -5.27 1.67
N THR A 165 -21.25 -5.95 1.90
CA THR A 165 -22.47 -5.34 2.49
C THR A 165 -22.74 -5.82 3.92
N ASN A 166 -22.15 -6.96 4.32
CA ASN A 166 -22.31 -7.57 5.63
C ASN A 166 -21.70 -6.74 6.76
N PHE A 167 -20.62 -6.00 6.46
CA PHE A 167 -19.96 -5.12 7.41
C PHE A 167 -19.78 -3.76 6.75
N ARG A 168 -20.07 -2.69 7.50
CA ARG A 168 -19.93 -1.32 7.04
C ARG A 168 -18.88 -0.64 7.88
N PHE A 169 -17.80 -0.19 7.24
CA PHE A 169 -16.71 0.56 7.88
C PHE A 169 -16.91 2.07 7.75
N GLY A 170 -18.03 2.52 7.19
CA GLY A 170 -18.36 3.93 7.00
C GLY A 170 -17.42 4.66 6.04
N THR A 171 -16.91 3.96 5.01
CA THR A 171 -16.03 4.55 4.00
C THR A 171 -16.76 5.60 3.17
N ASP A 172 -16.04 6.64 2.77
CA ASP A 172 -16.54 7.65 1.84
C ASP A 172 -16.31 7.27 0.37
N SER A 173 -16.65 8.18 -0.55
CA SER A 173 -16.46 8.00 -1.99
C SER A 173 -15.00 7.93 -2.45
N ASN A 174 -14.04 8.16 -1.55
CA ASN A 174 -12.60 8.01 -1.81
C ASN A 174 -12.06 6.70 -1.24
N ASN A 175 -12.95 5.76 -0.88
CA ASN A 175 -12.60 4.48 -0.29
C ASN A 175 -11.79 4.62 1.01
N ALA A 176 -12.08 5.66 1.78
CA ALA A 176 -11.38 6.01 3.01
C ALA A 176 -12.33 6.21 4.17
N HIS A 177 -11.80 6.04 5.37
CA HIS A 177 -12.51 6.35 6.60
C HIS A 177 -11.54 6.82 7.69
N VAL A 178 -12.06 7.04 8.90
CA VAL A 178 -11.32 7.71 9.98
C VAL A 178 -11.07 6.76 11.14
N GLN A 179 -9.82 6.71 11.61
CA GLN A 179 -9.45 5.96 12.81
C GLN A 179 -9.87 6.69 14.11
N PRO A 180 -9.92 6.00 15.27
CA PRO A 180 -10.28 6.62 16.54
C PRO A 180 -9.40 7.80 16.98
N ASN A 181 -8.15 7.88 16.48
CA ASN A 181 -7.24 9.02 16.72
C ASN A 181 -7.48 10.20 15.74
N GLY A 182 -8.44 10.08 14.83
CA GLY A 182 -8.79 11.07 13.81
C GLY A 182 -7.99 10.97 12.51
N GLU A 183 -7.14 9.95 12.35
CA GLU A 183 -6.38 9.72 11.11
C GLU A 183 -7.31 9.22 9.99
N TYR A 184 -7.49 10.06 8.96
CA TYR A 184 -8.13 9.67 7.70
C TYR A 184 -7.14 8.83 6.86
N HIS A 185 -7.59 7.73 6.26
CA HIS A 185 -6.72 6.82 5.51
C HIS A 185 -7.49 6.02 4.44
N TYR A 186 -6.78 5.61 3.38
CA TYR A 186 -7.37 4.91 2.24
C TYR A 186 -7.29 3.40 2.37
N HIS A 187 -8.41 2.72 2.12
CA HIS A 187 -8.47 1.27 1.88
C HIS A 187 -8.43 0.93 0.38
N GLY A 188 -8.81 1.87 -0.49
CA GLY A 188 -8.86 1.71 -1.94
C GLY A 188 -8.51 2.99 -2.68
N MET A 189 -8.84 3.07 -3.97
CA MET A 189 -8.43 4.20 -4.80
C MET A 189 -8.91 5.55 -4.26
N PRO A 190 -8.00 6.53 -4.09
CA PRO A 190 -8.37 7.87 -3.64
C PRO A 190 -8.96 8.68 -4.81
N GLU A 191 -10.23 8.44 -5.16
CA GLU A 191 -10.86 8.99 -6.37
C GLU A 191 -10.73 10.51 -6.48
N GLY A 192 -10.95 11.23 -5.37
CA GLY A 192 -10.80 12.69 -5.33
C GLY A 192 -9.37 13.13 -5.63
N PHE A 193 -8.36 12.47 -5.08
CA PHE A 193 -6.96 12.75 -5.38
C PHE A 193 -6.62 12.46 -6.85
N ILE A 194 -7.10 11.34 -7.38
CA ILE A 194 -6.90 10.93 -8.79
C ILE A 194 -7.52 11.97 -9.73
N ALA A 195 -8.74 12.43 -9.43
CA ALA A 195 -9.43 13.44 -10.22
C ALA A 195 -8.65 14.77 -10.26
N LEU A 196 -8.04 15.19 -9.15
CA LEU A 196 -7.19 16.39 -9.09
C LEU A 196 -5.96 16.31 -9.99
N GLN A 197 -5.47 15.11 -10.32
CA GLN A 197 -4.36 14.95 -11.26
C GLN A 197 -4.77 15.22 -12.71
N ASN A 198 -6.08 15.17 -13.01
CA ASN A 198 -6.65 15.50 -14.32
C ASN A 198 -5.98 14.75 -15.50
N LYS A 199 -5.65 13.47 -15.30
CA LYS A 199 -4.93 12.64 -16.29
C LYS A 199 -5.83 11.72 -17.12
N GLY A 200 -7.14 11.71 -16.87
CA GLY A 200 -8.09 10.84 -17.60
C GLY A 200 -7.72 9.36 -17.49
N GLN A 201 -7.50 8.71 -18.63
CA GLN A 201 -7.10 7.30 -18.72
C GLN A 201 -5.59 7.07 -18.81
N ALA A 202 -4.76 8.07 -18.48
CA ALA A 202 -3.31 7.93 -18.47
C ALA A 202 -2.80 7.34 -17.14
N MET A 203 -1.61 6.71 -17.19
CA MET A 203 -0.91 6.28 -15.98
C MET A 203 -0.70 7.47 -15.04
N THR A 204 -1.15 7.31 -13.79
CA THR A 204 -1.13 8.38 -12.80
C THR A 204 -0.38 7.92 -11.55
N LEU A 205 0.83 8.47 -11.34
CA LEU A 205 1.55 8.31 -10.09
C LEU A 205 0.73 8.94 -8.97
N ILE A 206 0.38 8.16 -7.95
CA ILE A 206 -0.39 8.64 -6.80
C ILE A 206 0.39 8.64 -5.50
N GLY A 207 1.50 7.92 -5.40
CA GLY A 207 2.21 7.80 -4.14
C GLY A 207 3.44 6.92 -4.20
N TRP A 208 4.00 6.68 -3.02
CA TRP A 208 5.20 5.89 -2.82
C TRP A 208 4.96 4.82 -1.76
N ALA A 209 5.38 3.60 -2.07
CA ALA A 209 5.37 2.50 -1.13
C ALA A 209 6.55 2.59 -0.16
N ALA A 210 6.43 1.89 0.96
CA ALA A 210 7.43 1.91 2.03
C ALA A 210 8.83 1.43 1.61
N ASP A 211 8.89 0.63 0.54
CA ASP A 211 10.13 0.10 -0.05
C ASP A 211 10.72 1.00 -1.16
N GLY A 212 10.14 2.19 -1.38
CA GLY A 212 10.61 3.19 -2.34
C GLY A 212 10.06 3.06 -3.76
N PHE A 213 9.31 1.98 -4.08
CA PHE A 213 8.70 1.84 -5.40
C PHE A 213 7.44 2.72 -5.57
N PRO A 214 7.16 3.21 -6.80
CA PRO A 214 6.00 4.06 -7.06
C PRO A 214 4.68 3.27 -7.04
N ILE A 215 3.60 3.99 -6.74
CA ILE A 215 2.22 3.49 -6.75
C ILE A 215 1.43 4.28 -7.81
N TYR A 216 0.82 3.57 -8.76
CA TYR A 216 -0.02 4.15 -9.81
C TYR A 216 -1.50 3.84 -9.58
N ALA A 217 -2.40 4.69 -10.06
CA ALA A 217 -3.84 4.43 -9.98
C ALA A 217 -4.41 3.96 -11.32
N ARG A 218 -5.17 2.86 -11.27
CA ARG A 218 -6.11 2.34 -12.27
C ARG A 218 -5.52 1.97 -13.63
N TRP A 219 -4.96 2.94 -14.34
CA TRP A 219 -4.54 2.80 -15.72
C TRP A 219 -3.06 2.44 -15.82
N GLY A 220 -2.76 1.39 -16.58
CA GLY A 220 -1.41 0.96 -16.96
C GLY A 220 -1.34 0.69 -18.46
N TYR A 221 -0.14 0.74 -19.03
CA TYR A 221 0.08 0.29 -20.41
C TYR A 221 -0.34 -1.18 -20.58
N SER A 222 -1.06 -1.48 -21.66
CA SER A 222 -1.52 -2.84 -21.98
C SER A 222 -0.37 -3.81 -22.24
N SER A 223 0.73 -3.32 -22.82
CA SER A 223 2.01 -4.00 -22.83
C SER A 223 2.94 -3.35 -21.80
N ALA A 224 3.38 -4.13 -20.81
CA ALA A 224 4.21 -3.62 -19.71
C ALA A 224 5.55 -3.02 -20.19
N THR A 225 6.05 -3.41 -21.36
CA THR A 225 7.34 -2.96 -21.90
C THR A 225 7.22 -1.92 -23.00
N ASP A 226 6.00 -1.45 -23.33
CA ASP A 226 5.77 -0.55 -24.45
C ASP A 226 4.87 0.64 -24.05
N ALA A 227 5.49 1.81 -23.93
CA ALA A 227 4.83 3.06 -23.58
C ALA A 227 3.98 3.64 -24.73
N ALA A 228 4.09 3.10 -25.94
CA ALA A 228 3.20 3.42 -27.07
C ALA A 228 1.94 2.55 -27.10
N SER A 229 1.89 1.46 -26.31
CA SER A 229 0.69 0.64 -26.20
C SER A 229 -0.45 1.43 -25.53
N PRO A 230 -1.72 1.14 -25.85
CA PRO A 230 -2.84 1.82 -25.20
C PRO A 230 -2.85 1.51 -23.70
N THR A 231 -3.38 2.44 -22.91
CA THR A 231 -3.65 2.19 -21.49
C THR A 231 -4.93 1.38 -21.32
N ARG A 232 -4.98 0.56 -20.26
CA ARG A 232 -6.18 -0.14 -19.80
C ARG A 232 -6.26 -0.17 -18.28
N ALA A 233 -7.44 -0.43 -17.73
CA ALA A 233 -7.59 -0.64 -16.30
C ALA A 233 -6.85 -1.93 -15.90
N MET A 234 -5.90 -1.81 -14.98
CA MET A 234 -5.11 -2.93 -14.48
C MET A 234 -5.96 -3.79 -13.55
N GLN A 235 -5.82 -5.10 -13.69
CA GLN A 235 -6.53 -6.08 -12.88
C GLN A 235 -5.57 -6.79 -11.92
N GLY A 236 -5.93 -6.85 -10.65
CA GLY A 236 -5.25 -7.72 -9.68
C GLY A 236 -5.43 -9.19 -10.04
N SER A 237 -4.45 -10.03 -9.72
CA SER A 237 -4.52 -11.48 -10.00
C SER A 237 -5.08 -12.27 -8.82
N TYR A 238 -6.17 -11.79 -8.22
CA TYR A 238 -6.85 -12.46 -7.11
C TYR A 238 -8.24 -12.89 -7.53
N GLY A 239 -8.54 -14.17 -7.30
CA GLY A 239 -9.86 -14.77 -7.51
C GLY A 239 -10.55 -15.08 -6.19
N ILE A 240 -11.88 -15.13 -6.20
CA ILE A 240 -12.64 -15.68 -5.07
C ILE A 240 -12.57 -17.20 -5.16
N LYS A 241 -12.20 -17.86 -4.06
CA LYS A 241 -12.16 -19.32 -3.95
C LYS A 241 -13.53 -19.93 -4.29
N SER A 242 -13.52 -21.05 -5.01
CA SER A 242 -14.76 -21.77 -5.37
C SER A 242 -15.36 -22.58 -4.22
N GLN A 243 -14.57 -22.91 -3.20
CA GLN A 243 -14.98 -23.67 -2.02
C GLN A 243 -14.62 -22.90 -0.74
N PRO A 244 -15.50 -22.88 0.26
CA PRO A 244 -15.18 -22.27 1.55
C PRO A 244 -14.13 -23.12 2.29
N ASP A 245 -13.23 -22.46 3.02
CA ASP A 245 -12.34 -23.16 3.95
C ASP A 245 -13.15 -23.78 5.11
N ALA A 246 -12.67 -24.88 5.68
CA ALA A 246 -13.44 -25.71 6.62
C ALA A 246 -13.91 -24.99 7.90
N SER A 247 -13.17 -24.00 8.40
CA SER A 247 -13.50 -23.24 9.61
C SER A 247 -14.09 -21.86 9.32
N ARG A 248 -14.48 -21.60 8.07
CA ARG A 248 -15.07 -20.34 7.65
C ARG A 248 -16.49 -20.17 8.18
N PRO A 249 -16.90 -18.94 8.56
CA PRO A 249 -18.30 -18.63 8.79
C PRO A 249 -19.22 -19.09 7.65
N PRO A 250 -20.48 -19.46 7.93
CA PRO A 250 -21.37 -20.03 6.92
C PRO A 250 -21.58 -19.09 5.71
N VAL A 251 -21.47 -19.64 4.49
CA VAL A 251 -21.70 -18.90 3.23
C VAL A 251 -23.11 -18.34 3.10
N SER A 252 -24.09 -18.95 3.79
CA SER A 252 -25.48 -18.48 3.85
C SER A 252 -25.63 -17.14 4.58
N THR A 253 -24.71 -16.85 5.50
CA THR A 253 -24.70 -15.60 6.27
C THR A 253 -23.69 -14.61 5.68
N PHE A 254 -22.50 -15.12 5.32
CA PHE A 254 -21.40 -14.34 4.77
C PHE A 254 -21.02 -14.92 3.41
N PRO A 255 -21.52 -14.38 2.28
CA PRO A 255 -21.18 -14.88 0.94
C PRO A 255 -19.67 -14.91 0.69
N MET A 256 -19.19 -15.77 -0.22
CA MET A 256 -17.78 -15.79 -0.60
C MET A 256 -17.32 -14.41 -1.09
N GLY A 257 -16.14 -13.97 -0.66
CA GLY A 257 -15.61 -12.63 -0.91
C GLY A 257 -15.85 -11.66 0.25
N THR A 258 -16.51 -12.11 1.32
CA THR A 258 -16.72 -11.31 2.55
C THR A 258 -15.42 -11.12 3.33
N PHE A 259 -14.59 -12.17 3.39
CA PHE A 259 -13.35 -12.16 4.17
C PHE A 259 -12.12 -12.12 3.28
N MET A 260 -11.03 -11.53 3.76
CA MET A 260 -9.72 -11.52 3.10
C MET A 260 -9.30 -12.91 2.60
N GLN A 261 -9.56 -13.93 3.43
CA GLN A 261 -9.18 -15.32 3.20
C GLN A 261 -10.02 -16.02 2.11
N ASP A 262 -11.14 -15.42 1.70
CA ASP A 262 -11.94 -15.92 0.58
C ASP A 262 -11.25 -15.65 -0.77
N TYR A 263 -10.25 -14.77 -0.80
CA TYR A 263 -9.48 -14.46 -1.99
C TYR A 263 -8.18 -15.27 -2.02
N GLU A 264 -7.86 -15.80 -3.19
CA GLU A 264 -6.60 -16.48 -3.46
C GLU A 264 -5.86 -15.81 -4.63
N TYR A 265 -4.54 -15.71 -4.52
CA TYR A 265 -3.71 -15.25 -5.61
C TYR A 265 -3.62 -16.37 -6.66
N VAL A 266 -3.88 -16.02 -7.92
CA VAL A 266 -3.79 -16.92 -9.07
C VAL A 266 -2.88 -16.26 -10.09
N GLU A 267 -1.64 -16.75 -10.22
CA GLU A 267 -0.67 -16.20 -11.15
C GLU A 267 -1.23 -16.13 -12.58
N GLY A 268 -1.13 -14.95 -13.20
CA GLY A 268 -1.61 -14.70 -14.56
C GLY A 268 -3.13 -14.54 -14.72
N LEU A 269 -3.91 -14.53 -13.63
CA LEU A 269 -5.35 -14.25 -13.70
C LEU A 269 -5.62 -12.81 -14.18
N GLY A 270 -4.84 -11.85 -13.67
CA GLY A 270 -4.89 -10.44 -14.04
C GLY A 270 -3.54 -9.96 -14.59
N ASP A 271 -3.28 -8.67 -14.42
CA ASP A 271 -2.07 -7.97 -14.86
C ASP A 271 -0.95 -7.95 -13.81
N LEU A 272 -1.29 -8.20 -12.55
CA LEU A 272 -0.47 -7.83 -11.40
C LEU A 272 -0.07 -9.04 -10.55
N ASP A 273 1.05 -8.93 -9.85
CA ASP A 273 1.57 -9.95 -8.95
C ASP A 273 0.84 -9.98 -7.59
N GLU A 274 1.31 -10.84 -6.68
CA GLU A 274 0.69 -11.05 -5.37
C GLU A 274 0.68 -9.81 -4.48
N CYS A 275 1.52 -8.81 -4.76
CA CYS A 275 1.52 -7.51 -4.09
C CYS A 275 0.82 -6.42 -4.89
N ASN A 276 0.01 -6.78 -5.89
CA ASN A 276 -0.70 -5.84 -6.75
C ASN A 276 0.25 -4.91 -7.54
N GLY A 277 1.41 -5.41 -7.95
CA GLY A 277 2.35 -4.67 -8.77
C GLY A 277 2.85 -5.44 -10.00
N ARG A 278 3.67 -4.78 -10.82
CA ARG A 278 4.36 -5.39 -11.96
C ARG A 278 5.62 -4.60 -12.31
N THR A 279 6.50 -5.20 -13.11
CA THR A 279 7.62 -4.48 -13.73
C THR A 279 7.23 -4.01 -15.12
N GLY A 280 7.45 -2.73 -15.41
CA GLY A 280 7.15 -2.17 -16.72
C GLY A 280 7.48 -0.68 -16.83
N VAL A 281 7.39 -0.16 -18.05
CA VAL A 281 7.59 1.26 -18.36
C VAL A 281 6.46 2.13 -17.78
N THR A 282 6.81 3.34 -17.38
CA THR A 282 5.86 4.36 -16.91
C THR A 282 6.26 5.72 -17.48
N PRO A 283 5.40 6.76 -17.41
CA PRO A 283 5.78 8.10 -17.85
C PRO A 283 7.05 8.64 -17.17
N GLU A 284 7.22 8.35 -15.89
CA GLU A 284 8.37 8.80 -15.09
C GLU A 284 9.58 7.86 -15.23
N PHE A 285 9.36 6.59 -15.60
CA PHE A 285 10.38 5.56 -15.72
C PHE A 285 10.31 4.85 -17.08
N PRO A 286 10.78 5.50 -18.17
CA PRO A 286 10.67 4.96 -19.53
C PRO A 286 11.54 3.72 -19.78
N GLN A 287 12.53 3.46 -18.94
CA GLN A 287 13.34 2.23 -18.97
C GLN A 287 12.71 1.08 -18.18
N GLY A 288 11.60 1.34 -17.51
CA GLY A 288 10.91 0.38 -16.67
C GLY A 288 11.33 0.43 -15.21
N ILE A 289 10.36 0.18 -14.34
CA ILE A 289 10.55 0.00 -12.90
C ILE A 289 9.50 -0.98 -12.40
N TYR A 290 9.78 -1.67 -11.29
CA TYR A 290 8.71 -2.32 -10.54
C TYR A 290 7.81 -1.27 -9.88
N HIS A 291 6.51 -1.43 -9.96
CA HIS A 291 5.55 -0.47 -9.46
C HIS A 291 4.24 -1.14 -9.03
N TYR A 292 3.58 -0.57 -8.04
CA TYR A 292 2.29 -1.04 -7.53
C TYR A 292 1.14 -0.34 -8.21
N PHE A 293 -0.04 -0.94 -8.15
CA PHE A 293 -1.29 -0.33 -8.57
C PHE A 293 -2.31 -0.25 -7.44
N ALA A 294 -3.08 0.85 -7.46
CA ALA A 294 -4.41 0.90 -6.91
C ALA A 294 -5.42 0.48 -8.00
N THR A 295 -6.33 -0.44 -7.70
CA THR A 295 -7.23 -1.11 -8.68
C THR A 295 -8.69 -1.06 -8.23
N ASP A 296 -9.62 -1.18 -9.19
CA ASP A 296 -11.08 -1.17 -8.92
C ASP A 296 -11.57 -2.49 -8.26
N SER A 297 -10.74 -3.52 -8.25
CA SER A 297 -11.00 -4.82 -7.63
C SER A 297 -9.99 -5.15 -6.55
N TYR A 298 -10.34 -6.12 -5.69
CA TYR A 298 -9.47 -6.69 -4.67
C TYR A 298 -8.06 -7.01 -5.26
N PRO A 299 -6.97 -6.65 -4.56
CA PRO A 299 -6.91 -6.16 -3.18
C PRO A 299 -7.12 -4.65 -3.01
N TYR A 300 -7.53 -3.94 -4.06
CA TYR A 300 -7.73 -2.48 -4.19
C TYR A 300 -6.45 -1.65 -4.05
N LEU A 301 -5.65 -1.93 -3.03
CA LEU A 301 -4.32 -1.40 -2.77
C LEU A 301 -3.41 -2.54 -2.31
N GLN A 302 -2.10 -2.36 -2.46
CA GLN A 302 -1.15 -3.41 -2.09
C GLN A 302 -1.19 -3.73 -0.59
N ARG A 303 -0.99 -5.01 -0.26
CA ARG A 303 -0.94 -5.55 1.11
C ARG A 303 0.43 -6.08 1.51
N CYS A 304 1.36 -5.99 0.58
CA CYS A 304 2.76 -6.36 0.74
C CYS A 304 3.63 -5.50 -0.18
N VAL A 305 4.92 -5.55 0.09
CA VAL A 305 5.96 -4.95 -0.72
C VAL A 305 6.91 -6.03 -1.25
N LYS A 306 7.46 -5.82 -2.45
CA LYS A 306 8.47 -6.66 -3.10
C LYS A 306 9.87 -6.05 -2.99
N GLY A 307 10.02 -4.79 -2.61
CA GLY A 307 11.32 -4.16 -2.42
C GLY A 307 11.97 -4.51 -1.10
N ALA A 308 13.30 -4.38 -1.05
CA ALA A 308 14.07 -4.51 0.18
C ALA A 308 13.74 -3.34 1.11
N LEU A 309 13.29 -3.64 2.33
CA LEU A 309 13.09 -2.64 3.37
C LEU A 309 14.41 -2.35 4.08
N THR A 310 14.76 -1.08 4.22
CA THR A 310 15.90 -0.67 5.04
C THR A 310 15.51 -0.74 6.53
N VAL A 311 16.47 -1.01 7.42
CA VAL A 311 16.21 -1.23 8.87
C VAL A 311 15.57 0.01 9.54
N SER A 312 15.74 1.20 8.95
CA SER A 312 15.10 2.47 9.34
C SER A 312 13.66 2.66 8.88
N GLU A 313 13.16 1.86 7.94
CA GLU A 313 11.82 1.99 7.33
C GLU A 313 10.70 1.28 8.09
N ARG A 314 10.97 0.71 9.28
CA ARG A 314 9.88 0.41 10.22
C ARG A 314 9.44 1.72 10.84
N PRO A 315 8.31 2.32 10.43
CA PRO A 315 7.85 3.56 11.04
C PRO A 315 7.55 3.22 12.49
N ARG A 316 8.17 3.96 13.42
CA ARG A 316 7.76 3.92 14.81
C ARG A 316 6.32 4.43 14.81
N GLY A 317 5.36 3.53 15.00
CA GLY A 317 3.99 3.92 15.32
C GLY A 317 4.07 4.98 16.41
N GLY A 318 3.31 6.07 16.25
CA GLY A 318 3.27 7.15 17.23
C GLY A 318 3.04 6.59 18.65
N PRO A 319 3.45 7.34 19.69
CA PRO A 319 3.37 6.86 21.06
C PRO A 319 1.95 6.36 21.38
N PRO A 320 1.81 5.25 22.12
CA PRO A 320 0.50 4.75 22.50
C PRO A 320 -0.26 5.84 23.29
N PRO A 321 -1.61 5.88 23.21
CA PRO A 321 -2.38 6.82 23.99
C PRO A 321 -2.02 6.66 25.46
N GLN A 322 -1.67 7.77 26.14
CA GLN A 322 -1.59 7.80 27.59
C GLN A 322 -2.99 7.56 28.17
N GLY A 323 -3.35 6.29 28.32
CA GLY A 323 -4.48 5.84 29.11
C GLY A 323 -4.11 5.83 30.58
N ARG A 324 -4.84 6.62 31.37
CA ARG A 324 -4.84 6.55 32.84
C ARG A 324 -5.02 5.10 33.33
N ASN A 325 -4.18 4.73 34.31
CA ASN A 325 -4.34 3.66 35.30
C ASN A 325 -4.89 2.31 34.81
N GLN A 326 -4.00 1.34 34.61
CA GLN A 326 -4.30 -0.06 34.91
C GLN A 326 -3.18 -0.62 35.80
N GLN A 327 -3.49 -0.74 37.10
CA GLN A 327 -2.75 -1.62 37.99
C GLN A 327 -3.18 -3.06 37.70
N GLY A 328 -2.19 -3.93 37.54
CA GLY A 328 -2.29 -5.37 37.73
C GLY A 328 -2.94 -6.12 36.58
N LEU A 329 -2.14 -6.88 35.84
CA LEU A 329 -2.32 -8.33 35.67
C LEU A 329 -1.08 -8.83 34.91
N THR A 330 -0.24 -9.58 35.62
CA THR A 330 0.93 -10.27 35.10
C THR A 330 0.49 -11.50 34.30
N ASP A 331 0.89 -11.56 33.03
CA ASP A 331 0.89 -12.79 32.24
C ASP A 331 1.85 -13.83 32.84
N PRO A 332 1.52 -15.14 32.82
CA PRO A 332 2.52 -16.19 32.78
C PRO A 332 2.60 -16.79 31.37
N MET A 333 3.77 -16.61 30.76
CA MET A 333 4.21 -17.29 29.55
C MET A 333 4.82 -18.66 29.88
N ALA A 334 4.47 -19.65 29.06
CA ALA A 334 5.23 -20.82 28.64
C ALA A 334 5.55 -21.98 29.65
N PRO A 335 5.45 -23.25 29.19
CA PRO A 335 5.76 -24.44 29.99
C PRO A 335 7.27 -24.77 29.96
N THR A 336 7.80 -25.25 31.07
CA THR A 336 9.13 -25.89 31.14
C THR A 336 9.02 -27.36 31.59
N PRO A 337 9.97 -28.24 31.20
CA PRO A 337 9.77 -29.69 31.27
C PRO A 337 10.44 -30.38 32.47
N ARG A 338 9.86 -31.55 32.83
CA ARG A 338 10.36 -32.68 33.65
C ARG A 338 10.66 -32.44 35.13
N THR A 339 10.10 -33.29 35.98
CA THR A 339 10.82 -34.45 36.54
C THR A 339 9.86 -35.39 37.28
N SER A 340 10.06 -36.68 37.08
CA SER A 340 9.39 -37.81 37.71
C SER A 340 9.71 -37.90 39.20
N ARG A 341 8.71 -38.13 40.05
CA ARG A 341 8.88 -38.88 41.31
C ARG A 341 7.60 -39.64 41.67
N SER A 342 7.79 -40.94 41.82
CA SER A 342 6.85 -41.95 42.29
C SER A 342 6.46 -41.72 43.76
N VAL A 343 5.17 -41.89 44.08
CA VAL A 343 4.71 -42.37 45.40
C VAL A 343 3.50 -43.29 45.20
N ALA A 344 3.56 -44.44 45.87
CA ALA A 344 2.67 -45.59 45.82
C ALA A 344 1.32 -45.37 46.58
N PRO A 345 0.35 -46.29 46.47
CA PRO A 345 -1.03 -46.09 46.93
C PRO A 345 -1.24 -46.58 48.38
N LEU A 346 -2.29 -46.07 49.03
CA LEU A 346 -2.87 -46.69 50.22
C LEU A 346 -4.40 -46.49 50.24
N VAL A 347 -5.07 -47.66 50.14
CA VAL A 347 -6.45 -48.05 50.51
C VAL A 347 -7.61 -47.45 49.74
#